data_AF-A0A098F2R3-F1
#
_entry.id   AF-A0A098F2R3-F1
#
_cell.length_a   1.000
_cell.length_b   1.000
_cell.length_c   1.000
_cell.angle_alpha   90.00
_cell.angle_beta   90.00
_cell.angle_gamma   90.00
#
_symmetry.space_group_name_H-M   'P 1'
#
loop_
_entity.id
_entity.type
_entity.pdbx_description
1 polymer ?
#
loop_
_entity_poly.entity_id
_entity_poly.type
_entity_poly.pdbx_seq_one_letter_code
_entity_poly.pdbx_strand_id
1 'polypeptide(L)'
;MDSYHILQLILILSITLYIPVYFRLAGGRSRFFLFLKKAHPVFAAAAIISFLVPSLSFAWLLYCALIGVYGALRFFERGGFYLEETLIDFSMIYLPIGGVWFVVAQQGWALFGFSGTLALLTAIHFHYSSLFALLFAGLLGRWLKDNGGISKQYHLTMVVLLLSPLAVAIGITYSRVIEIATVLAFAAALYTYCWYSFKTKHVPLMVSSGSLMFTMLLSALYALRLVDIPFMAAFHGITNALLFTGFGLAGWLQLKPQSHFPLKEIPFSSIMGQGRIGTDFFSRNALIANTARHPAGMVDSMADFTRNEFFPGKISPLIADFYTNTIGYDMDVQPRWNPLFYPVARLYKKLSIIIEQMNFPTLKEEALTEVDSRMFKLIDRKDSRENVRAWVRSDKMTSKAIYVAAYSTHLNASGERFYNVFFPLPSGGMTSILRIGHYGKDGVTLTSFSEKKKDDHNGVYLTLWQKSFRIPINETIDVWMEHGIIKAYHASYLFGIRVLDLNYEIRSKAAAETKTI
;
A
#
# COMPACT_ATOMS: atom_id res chain seq x y z
N MET A 1 -40.16 -19.79 -16.57
CA MET A 1 -38.90 -19.18 -17.05
C MET A 1 -37.81 -20.21 -16.85
N ASP A 2 -37.06 -20.59 -17.89
CA ASP A 2 -35.97 -21.57 -17.75
C ASP A 2 -34.91 -21.04 -16.77
N SER A 3 -34.36 -21.91 -15.91
CA SER A 3 -33.32 -21.57 -14.94
C SER A 3 -32.12 -20.91 -15.62
N TYR A 4 -31.81 -21.29 -16.86
CA TYR A 4 -30.75 -20.67 -17.65
C TYR A 4 -31.00 -19.17 -17.94
N HIS A 5 -32.23 -18.79 -18.32
CA HIS A 5 -32.57 -17.40 -18.58
C HIS A 5 -32.49 -16.51 -17.33
N ILE A 6 -32.83 -17.06 -16.16
CA ILE A 6 -32.67 -16.33 -14.88
C ILE A 6 -31.19 -16.00 -14.64
N LEU A 7 -30.28 -16.95 -14.91
CA LEU A 7 -28.84 -16.72 -14.78
C LEU A 7 -28.34 -15.63 -15.73
N GLN A 8 -28.82 -15.62 -16.98
CA GLN A 8 -28.50 -14.57 -17.94
C GLN A 8 -28.95 -13.20 -17.42
N LEU A 9 -30.18 -13.08 -16.91
CA LEU A 9 -30.70 -11.83 -16.37
C LEU A 9 -29.90 -11.34 -15.16
N ILE A 10 -29.50 -12.24 -14.25
CA ILE A 10 -28.64 -11.90 -13.11
C ILE A 10 -27.30 -11.35 -13.60
N LEU A 11 -26.68 -11.99 -14.60
CA LEU A 11 -25.42 -11.49 -15.13
C LEU A 11 -25.59 -10.12 -15.81
N ILE A 12 -26.64 -9.95 -16.62
CA ILE A 12 -26.96 -8.68 -17.28
C ILE A 12 -27.20 -7.57 -16.24
N LEU A 13 -27.89 -7.87 -15.14
CA LEU A 13 -28.12 -6.93 -14.05
C LEU A 13 -26.80 -6.41 -13.46
N SER A 14 -25.83 -7.30 -13.21
CA SER A 14 -24.50 -6.89 -12.75
C SER A 14 -23.81 -5.98 -13.76
N ILE A 15 -23.75 -6.41 -15.02
CA ILE A 15 -23.06 -5.72 -16.11
C ILE A 15 -23.65 -4.32 -16.36
N THR A 16 -24.97 -4.20 -16.39
CA THR A 16 -25.66 -2.98 -16.82
C THR A 16 -25.93 -1.99 -15.70
N LEU A 17 -26.30 -2.48 -14.50
CA LEU A 17 -26.73 -1.61 -13.40
C LEU A 17 -25.68 -1.53 -12.29
N TYR A 18 -25.16 -2.67 -11.85
CA TYR A 18 -24.31 -2.70 -10.66
C TYR A 18 -22.86 -2.27 -10.91
N ILE A 19 -22.24 -2.63 -12.03
CA ILE A 19 -20.88 -2.18 -12.35
C ILE A 19 -20.78 -0.65 -12.53
N PRO A 20 -21.75 0.06 -13.15
CA PRO A 20 -21.75 1.52 -13.14
C PRO A 20 -21.81 2.14 -11.73
N VAL A 21 -22.55 1.51 -10.80
CA VAL A 21 -22.58 1.92 -9.39
C VAL A 21 -21.26 1.60 -8.70
N TYR A 22 -20.68 0.43 -8.97
CA TYR A 22 -19.35 0.04 -8.52
C TYR A 22 -18.32 1.12 -8.85
N PHE A 23 -18.28 1.64 -10.09
CA PHE A 23 -17.38 2.73 -10.46
C PHE A 23 -17.60 4.01 -9.63
N ARG A 24 -18.82 4.30 -9.20
CA ARG A 24 -19.06 5.47 -8.32
C ARG A 24 -18.47 5.25 -6.92
N LEU A 25 -18.56 4.03 -6.40
CA LEU A 25 -18.08 3.66 -5.06
C LEU A 25 -16.58 3.44 -4.98
N ALA A 26 -15.99 2.75 -5.96
CA ALA A 26 -14.57 2.44 -6.00
C ALA A 26 -13.71 3.72 -5.95
N GLY A 27 -14.20 4.78 -6.58
CA GLY A 27 -13.60 6.11 -6.56
C GLY A 27 -12.28 6.18 -7.34
N GLY A 28 -12.20 7.10 -8.29
CA GLY A 28 -11.00 7.29 -9.09
C GLY A 28 -11.07 8.58 -9.90
N ARG A 29 -9.93 9.24 -10.07
CA ARG A 29 -9.80 10.45 -10.91
C ARG A 29 -8.69 10.34 -11.95
N SER A 30 -8.04 9.17 -12.04
CA SER A 30 -7.00 8.97 -13.05
C SER A 30 -7.62 8.99 -14.45
N ARG A 31 -6.84 9.40 -15.46
CA ARG A 31 -7.29 9.39 -16.87
C ARG A 31 -7.75 8.00 -17.29
N PHE A 32 -7.03 6.96 -16.86
CA PHE A 32 -7.37 5.57 -17.16
C PHE A 32 -8.70 5.14 -16.54
N PHE A 33 -8.97 5.50 -15.28
CA PHE A 33 -10.25 5.24 -14.64
C PHE A 33 -11.43 5.93 -15.34
N LEU A 34 -11.24 7.20 -15.71
CA LEU A 34 -12.26 7.96 -16.44
C LEU A 34 -12.53 7.36 -17.82
N PHE A 35 -11.50 6.85 -18.49
CA PHE A 35 -11.65 6.07 -19.73
C PHE A 35 -12.49 4.82 -19.51
N LEU A 36 -12.16 3.97 -18.52
CA LEU A 36 -12.92 2.75 -18.20
C LEU A 36 -14.40 3.07 -17.96
N LYS A 37 -14.68 4.04 -17.08
CA LYS A 37 -16.05 4.46 -16.75
C LYS A 37 -16.82 4.95 -17.98
N LYS A 38 -16.19 5.70 -18.89
CA LYS A 38 -16.84 6.20 -20.13
C LYS A 38 -17.04 5.10 -21.17
N ALA A 39 -16.10 4.15 -21.26
CA ALA A 39 -16.17 3.05 -22.22
C ALA A 39 -17.16 1.95 -21.82
N HIS A 40 -17.53 1.87 -20.53
CA HIS A 40 -18.42 0.85 -19.97
C HIS A 40 -19.68 0.54 -20.81
N PRO A 41 -20.48 1.52 -21.27
CA PRO A 41 -21.73 1.22 -21.98
C PRO A 41 -21.51 0.45 -23.29
N VAL A 42 -20.40 0.71 -23.99
CA VAL A 42 -20.06 0.03 -25.25
C VAL A 42 -19.73 -1.44 -24.98
N PHE A 43 -18.90 -1.71 -23.98
CA PHE A 43 -18.54 -3.07 -23.60
C PHE A 43 -19.69 -3.85 -22.98
N ALA A 44 -20.55 -3.18 -22.20
CA ALA A 44 -21.77 -3.76 -21.67
C ALA A 44 -22.75 -4.15 -22.78
N ALA A 45 -22.91 -3.31 -23.81
CA ALA A 45 -23.70 -3.64 -24.98
C ALA A 45 -23.13 -4.85 -25.73
N ALA A 46 -21.80 -4.91 -25.92
CA ALA A 46 -21.14 -6.07 -26.53
C ALA A 46 -21.39 -7.37 -25.73
N ALA A 47 -21.35 -7.30 -24.39
CA ALA A 47 -21.63 -8.44 -23.51
C ALA A 47 -23.10 -8.91 -23.60
N ILE A 48 -24.05 -8.00 -23.78
CA ILE A 48 -25.47 -8.37 -23.95
C ILE A 48 -25.70 -8.95 -25.35
N ILE A 49 -25.18 -8.31 -26.39
CA ILE A 49 -25.32 -8.78 -27.77
C ILE A 49 -24.58 -10.12 -27.94
N SER A 50 -23.61 -10.46 -27.08
CA SER A 50 -22.93 -11.76 -27.17
C SER A 50 -23.84 -12.96 -26.95
N PHE A 51 -25.00 -12.80 -26.31
CA PHE A 51 -26.00 -13.87 -26.25
C PHE A 51 -26.60 -14.23 -27.63
N LEU A 52 -26.47 -13.32 -28.60
CA LEU A 52 -26.85 -13.54 -30.01
C LEU A 52 -25.62 -13.77 -30.90
N VAL A 53 -24.52 -13.06 -30.62
CA VAL A 53 -23.27 -13.11 -31.39
C VAL A 53 -22.11 -13.47 -30.45
N PRO A 54 -21.87 -14.77 -30.16
CA PRO A 54 -20.95 -15.21 -29.11
C PRO A 54 -19.56 -14.57 -29.12
N SER A 55 -18.99 -14.30 -30.30
CA SER A 55 -17.67 -13.66 -30.45
C SER A 55 -17.55 -12.28 -29.79
N LEU A 56 -18.65 -11.56 -29.55
CA LEU A 56 -18.61 -10.28 -28.83
C LEU A 56 -18.28 -10.43 -27.34
N SER A 57 -18.35 -11.65 -26.78
CA SER A 57 -17.90 -11.93 -25.42
C SER A 57 -16.42 -11.63 -25.20
N PHE A 58 -15.58 -11.70 -26.25
CA PHE A 58 -14.17 -11.32 -26.17
C PHE A 58 -13.97 -9.82 -25.93
N ALA A 59 -14.86 -8.97 -26.42
CA ALA A 59 -14.83 -7.54 -26.10
C ALA A 59 -15.08 -7.31 -24.61
N TRP A 60 -16.03 -8.06 -24.02
CA TRP A 60 -16.26 -8.03 -22.58
C TRP A 60 -15.05 -8.52 -21.79
N LEU A 61 -14.42 -9.63 -22.20
CA LEU A 61 -13.20 -10.14 -21.58
C LEU A 61 -12.07 -9.10 -21.62
N LEU A 62 -11.84 -8.45 -22.77
CA LEU A 62 -10.86 -7.38 -22.89
C LEU A 62 -11.14 -6.26 -21.88
N TYR A 63 -12.40 -5.86 -21.73
CA TYR A 63 -12.78 -4.83 -20.78
C TYR A 63 -12.58 -5.25 -19.32
N CYS A 64 -12.95 -6.47 -18.96
CA CYS A 64 -12.64 -7.03 -17.63
C CYS A 64 -11.13 -7.04 -17.38
N ALA A 65 -10.31 -7.40 -18.37
CA ALA A 65 -8.84 -7.37 -18.29
C ALA A 65 -8.32 -5.94 -18.05
N LEU A 66 -8.84 -4.93 -18.75
CA LEU A 66 -8.45 -3.53 -18.54
C LEU A 66 -8.83 -3.05 -17.13
N ILE A 67 -9.99 -3.45 -16.59
CA ILE A 67 -10.36 -3.19 -15.19
C ILE A 67 -9.40 -3.88 -14.23
N GLY A 68 -9.06 -5.14 -14.49
CA GLY A 68 -8.09 -5.89 -13.68
C GLY A 68 -6.70 -5.25 -13.66
N VAL A 69 -6.21 -4.79 -14.82
CA VAL A 69 -4.95 -4.02 -14.93
C VAL A 69 -5.03 -2.74 -14.12
N TYR A 70 -6.14 -2.01 -14.18
CA TYR A 70 -6.32 -0.81 -13.36
C TYR A 70 -6.29 -1.11 -11.86
N GLY A 71 -6.95 -2.20 -11.42
CA GLY A 71 -6.86 -2.70 -10.05
C GLY A 71 -5.43 -3.02 -9.63
N ALA A 72 -4.68 -3.74 -10.47
CA ALA A 72 -3.28 -4.07 -10.21
C ALA A 72 -2.41 -2.82 -10.07
N LEU A 73 -2.58 -1.83 -10.96
CA LEU A 73 -1.84 -0.56 -10.89
C LEU A 73 -2.10 0.17 -9.57
N ARG A 74 -3.36 0.22 -9.10
CA ARG A 74 -3.70 0.81 -7.80
C ARG A 74 -3.08 0.06 -6.63
N PHE A 75 -3.14 -1.27 -6.67
CA PHE A 75 -2.55 -2.12 -5.64
C PHE A 75 -1.05 -1.86 -5.50
N PHE A 76 -0.31 -1.79 -6.63
CA PHE A 76 1.12 -1.49 -6.63
C PHE A 76 1.44 -0.05 -6.26
N GLU A 77 0.60 0.93 -6.62
CA GLU A 77 0.73 2.33 -6.16
C GLU A 77 0.70 2.45 -4.63
N ARG A 78 -0.02 1.55 -3.96
CA ARG A 78 -0.24 1.53 -2.50
C ARG A 78 0.65 0.52 -1.76
N GLY A 79 1.40 -0.32 -2.47
CA GLY A 79 2.26 -1.36 -1.90
C GLY A 79 1.52 -2.44 -1.09
N GLY A 80 0.20 -2.56 -1.25
CA GLY A 80 -0.63 -3.54 -0.52
C GLY A 80 -0.79 -3.31 1.00
N PHE A 81 -0.33 -2.18 1.55
CA PHE A 81 -0.34 -1.90 3.00
C PHE A 81 -1.73 -1.56 3.57
N TYR A 82 -2.62 -1.04 2.73
CA TYR A 82 -3.95 -0.58 3.11
C TYR A 82 -4.95 -1.67 2.78
N LEU A 83 -5.29 -2.52 3.75
CA LEU A 83 -6.16 -3.68 3.55
C LEU A 83 -7.48 -3.30 2.88
N GLU A 84 -8.12 -2.23 3.35
CA GLU A 84 -9.38 -1.74 2.81
C GLU A 84 -9.30 -1.34 1.33
N GLU A 85 -8.16 -0.82 0.91
CA GLU A 85 -7.90 -0.49 -0.49
C GLU A 85 -7.51 -1.73 -1.30
N THR A 86 -6.68 -2.62 -0.73
CA THR A 86 -6.30 -3.90 -1.34
C THR A 86 -7.53 -4.74 -1.67
N LEU A 87 -8.53 -4.80 -0.79
CA LEU A 87 -9.80 -5.49 -1.05
C LEU A 87 -10.52 -4.92 -2.29
N ILE A 88 -10.63 -3.59 -2.39
CA ILE A 88 -11.24 -2.93 -3.55
C ILE A 88 -10.42 -3.18 -4.81
N ASP A 89 -9.10 -3.10 -4.73
CA ASP A 89 -8.21 -3.31 -5.86
C ASP A 89 -8.30 -4.76 -6.36
N PHE A 90 -8.35 -5.75 -5.45
CA PHE A 90 -8.54 -7.16 -5.79
C PHE A 90 -9.94 -7.48 -6.32
N SER A 91 -10.96 -6.73 -5.93
CA SER A 91 -12.28 -6.86 -6.56
C SER A 91 -12.24 -6.57 -8.07
N MET A 92 -11.35 -5.69 -8.52
CA MET A 92 -11.08 -5.44 -9.93
C MET A 92 -10.18 -6.52 -10.54
N ILE A 93 -9.11 -6.92 -9.84
CA ILE A 93 -8.13 -7.92 -10.30
C ILE A 93 -8.78 -9.30 -10.55
N TYR A 94 -9.82 -9.66 -9.79
CA TYR A 94 -10.54 -10.91 -10.00
C TYR A 94 -11.61 -10.87 -11.10
N LEU A 95 -12.08 -9.69 -11.51
CA LEU A 95 -13.09 -9.56 -12.57
C LEU A 95 -12.71 -10.22 -13.92
N PRO A 96 -11.46 -10.17 -14.41
CA PRO A 96 -11.01 -10.91 -15.59
C PRO A 96 -11.34 -12.40 -15.56
N ILE A 97 -11.29 -13.05 -14.39
CA ILE A 97 -11.63 -14.47 -14.26
C ILE A 97 -13.09 -14.69 -14.62
N GLY A 98 -14.00 -13.82 -14.17
CA GLY A 98 -15.40 -13.83 -14.58
C GLY A 98 -15.59 -13.60 -16.08
N GLY A 99 -14.78 -12.72 -16.68
CA GLY A 99 -14.77 -12.50 -18.14
C GLY A 99 -14.35 -13.75 -18.92
N VAL A 100 -13.33 -14.48 -18.44
CA VAL A 100 -12.88 -15.74 -19.08
C VAL A 100 -14.00 -16.76 -19.07
N TRP A 101 -14.62 -16.99 -17.90
CA TRP A 101 -15.72 -17.95 -17.79
C TRP A 101 -16.96 -17.52 -18.57
N PHE A 102 -17.20 -16.22 -18.73
CA PHE A 102 -18.26 -15.73 -19.61
C PHE A 102 -17.99 -16.08 -21.07
N VAL A 103 -16.75 -15.89 -21.56
CA VAL A 103 -16.36 -16.33 -22.92
C VAL A 103 -16.53 -17.84 -23.06
N VAL A 104 -16.03 -18.64 -22.13
CA VAL A 104 -16.19 -20.11 -22.15
C VAL A 104 -17.67 -20.50 -22.26
N ALA A 105 -18.53 -19.85 -21.48
CA ALA A 105 -19.97 -20.09 -21.52
C ALA A 105 -20.59 -19.71 -22.88
N GLN A 106 -20.23 -18.56 -23.45
CA GLN A 106 -20.80 -18.08 -24.72
C GLN A 106 -20.32 -18.88 -25.92
N GLN A 107 -19.06 -19.33 -25.92
CA GLN A 107 -18.49 -20.13 -27.00
C GLN A 107 -18.87 -21.61 -26.91
N GLY A 108 -19.56 -22.05 -25.86
CA GLY A 108 -19.84 -23.46 -25.63
C GLY A 108 -18.58 -24.29 -25.36
N TRP A 109 -17.52 -23.68 -24.84
CA TRP A 109 -16.25 -24.34 -24.56
C TRP A 109 -16.28 -25.08 -23.22
N ALA A 110 -15.29 -25.95 -23.03
CA ALA A 110 -15.00 -26.58 -21.75
C ALA A 110 -13.60 -26.17 -21.29
N LEU A 111 -13.47 -25.75 -20.04
CA LEU A 111 -12.20 -25.37 -19.42
C LEU A 111 -12.16 -25.95 -17.99
N PHE A 112 -11.08 -26.64 -17.61
CA PHE A 112 -10.91 -27.29 -16.29
C PHE A 112 -12.10 -28.16 -15.83
N GLY A 113 -12.85 -28.76 -16.77
CA GLY A 113 -14.03 -29.57 -16.47
C GLY A 113 -15.35 -28.81 -16.32
N PHE A 114 -15.34 -27.48 -16.44
CA PHE A 114 -16.54 -26.64 -16.39
C PHE A 114 -16.97 -26.26 -17.82
N SER A 115 -18.25 -26.45 -18.13
CA SER A 115 -18.87 -26.09 -19.41
C SER A 115 -20.35 -25.70 -19.21
N GLY A 116 -20.98 -25.14 -20.23
CA GLY A 116 -22.41 -24.80 -20.22
C GLY A 116 -22.83 -23.97 -19.00
N THR A 117 -23.86 -24.44 -18.28
CA THR A 117 -24.41 -23.77 -17.08
C THR A 117 -23.38 -23.59 -15.98
N LEU A 118 -22.44 -24.53 -15.80
CA LEU A 118 -21.40 -24.41 -14.78
C LEU A 118 -20.43 -23.26 -15.10
N ALA A 119 -20.04 -23.11 -16.37
CA ALA A 119 -19.21 -21.98 -16.80
C ALA A 119 -19.94 -20.64 -16.58
N LEU A 120 -21.24 -20.56 -16.90
CA LEU A 120 -22.05 -19.36 -16.66
C LEU A 120 -22.19 -19.04 -15.16
N LEU A 121 -22.42 -20.05 -14.32
CA LEU A 121 -22.45 -19.89 -12.86
C LEU A 121 -21.12 -19.35 -12.33
N THR A 122 -19.99 -19.89 -12.79
CA THR A 122 -18.67 -19.38 -12.41
C THR A 122 -18.47 -17.93 -12.85
N ALA A 123 -18.90 -17.58 -14.07
CA ALA A 123 -18.87 -16.19 -14.54
C ALA A 123 -19.66 -15.27 -13.60
N ILE A 124 -20.89 -15.66 -13.23
CA ILE A 124 -21.74 -14.92 -12.30
C ILE A 124 -21.08 -14.76 -10.94
N HIS A 125 -20.47 -15.81 -10.38
CA HIS A 125 -19.79 -15.74 -9.09
C HIS A 125 -18.68 -14.67 -9.05
N PHE A 126 -17.86 -14.56 -10.11
CA PHE A 126 -16.82 -13.54 -10.17
C PHE A 126 -17.37 -12.13 -10.47
N HIS A 127 -18.52 -11.99 -11.14
CA HIS A 127 -19.22 -10.71 -11.33
C HIS A 127 -20.04 -10.27 -10.11
N TYR A 128 -20.16 -11.12 -9.08
CA TYR A 128 -20.90 -10.84 -7.85
C TYR A 128 -20.06 -11.00 -6.59
N SER A 129 -19.75 -12.24 -6.21
CA SER A 129 -19.07 -12.57 -4.96
C SER A 129 -17.69 -11.93 -4.88
N SER A 130 -16.81 -12.20 -5.87
CA SER A 130 -15.45 -11.65 -5.88
C SER A 130 -15.41 -10.13 -6.17
N LEU A 131 -16.47 -9.56 -6.74
CA LEU A 131 -16.54 -8.13 -7.04
C LEU A 131 -17.14 -7.33 -5.88
N PHE A 132 -18.39 -7.61 -5.50
CA PHE A 132 -19.11 -6.81 -4.52
C PHE A 132 -18.79 -7.18 -3.08
N ALA A 133 -18.52 -8.44 -2.74
CA ALA A 133 -18.16 -8.78 -1.37
C ALA A 133 -16.81 -8.14 -0.99
N LEU A 134 -15.83 -8.17 -1.90
CA LEU A 134 -14.56 -7.48 -1.71
C LEU A 134 -14.70 -5.96 -1.73
N LEU A 135 -15.51 -5.38 -2.63
CA LEU A 135 -15.82 -3.95 -2.59
C LEU A 135 -16.41 -3.54 -1.24
N PHE A 136 -17.45 -4.23 -0.78
CA PHE A 136 -18.16 -3.88 0.45
C PHE A 136 -17.28 -4.07 1.68
N ALA A 137 -16.48 -5.14 1.71
CA ALA A 137 -15.46 -5.33 2.73
C ALA A 137 -14.46 -4.15 2.74
N GLY A 138 -13.97 -3.72 1.59
CA GLY A 138 -13.09 -2.55 1.52
C GLY A 138 -13.77 -1.25 1.98
N LEU A 139 -15.02 -1.00 1.58
CA LEU A 139 -15.78 0.18 2.01
C LEU A 139 -16.06 0.16 3.52
N LEU A 140 -16.36 -1.00 4.09
CA LEU A 140 -16.49 -1.17 5.53
C LEU A 140 -15.16 -0.94 6.25
N GLY A 141 -14.04 -1.41 5.69
CA GLY A 141 -12.70 -1.13 6.22
C GLY A 141 -12.40 0.37 6.29
N ARG A 142 -12.74 1.13 5.23
CA ARG A 142 -12.66 2.61 5.25
C ARG A 142 -13.54 3.19 6.36
N TRP A 143 -14.80 2.78 6.44
CA TRP A 143 -15.73 3.28 7.48
C TRP A 143 -15.24 2.95 8.91
N LEU A 144 -14.69 1.76 9.14
CA LEU A 144 -14.15 1.36 10.44
C LEU A 144 -12.95 2.23 10.84
N LYS A 145 -12.08 2.61 9.91
CA LYS A 145 -11.00 3.56 10.20
C LYS A 145 -11.52 4.90 10.71
N ASP A 146 -12.60 5.41 10.14
CA ASP A 146 -13.26 6.63 10.61
C ASP A 146 -13.99 6.44 11.95
N ASN A 147 -14.30 5.20 12.35
CA ASN A 147 -15.17 4.87 13.49
C ASN A 147 -14.52 3.89 14.50
N GLY A 148 -13.28 4.16 14.90
CA GLY A 148 -12.60 3.42 15.97
C GLY A 148 -11.51 2.44 15.52
N GLY A 149 -11.14 2.45 14.24
CA GLY A 149 -10.04 1.69 13.69
C GLY A 149 -10.40 0.27 13.24
N ILE A 150 -9.43 -0.38 12.59
CA ILE A 150 -9.57 -1.77 12.11
C ILE A 150 -9.03 -2.72 13.19
N SER A 151 -9.88 -3.62 13.68
CA SER A 151 -9.45 -4.66 14.63
C SER A 151 -8.58 -5.73 13.96
N LYS A 152 -7.73 -6.40 14.76
CA LYS A 152 -6.91 -7.53 14.27
C LYS A 152 -7.76 -8.67 13.70
N GLN A 153 -8.91 -8.95 14.32
CA GLN A 153 -9.85 -9.97 13.85
C GLN A 153 -10.41 -9.64 12.48
N TYR A 154 -10.88 -8.40 12.28
CA TYR A 154 -11.37 -7.95 10.97
C TYR A 154 -10.25 -8.03 9.93
N HIS A 155 -9.05 -7.59 10.29
CA HIS A 155 -7.90 -7.66 9.39
C HIS A 155 -7.61 -9.08 8.92
N LEU A 156 -7.50 -10.04 9.85
CA LEU A 156 -7.20 -11.43 9.53
C LEU A 156 -8.28 -12.07 8.65
N THR A 157 -9.55 -11.87 9.02
CA THR A 157 -10.69 -12.47 8.29
C THR A 157 -10.85 -11.88 6.90
N MET A 158 -10.56 -10.59 6.69
CA MET A 158 -10.58 -10.01 5.35
C MET A 158 -9.41 -10.47 4.47
N VAL A 159 -8.25 -10.79 5.05
CA VAL A 159 -7.17 -11.47 4.31
C VAL A 159 -7.61 -12.86 3.87
N VAL A 160 -8.31 -13.61 4.74
CA VAL A 160 -8.94 -14.88 4.36
C VAL A 160 -9.93 -14.66 3.20
N LEU A 161 -10.84 -13.68 3.33
CA LEU A 161 -11.82 -13.33 2.29
C LEU A 161 -11.15 -13.04 0.93
N LEU A 162 -10.02 -12.32 0.93
CA LEU A 162 -9.25 -11.98 -0.27
C LEU A 162 -8.71 -13.22 -0.97
N LEU A 163 -8.20 -14.21 -0.21
CA LEU A 163 -7.57 -15.42 -0.73
C LEU A 163 -8.59 -16.52 -1.09
N SER A 164 -9.75 -16.51 -0.46
CA SER A 164 -10.78 -17.54 -0.58
C SER A 164 -11.27 -17.83 -2.01
N PRO A 165 -11.53 -16.85 -2.91
CA PRO A 165 -12.03 -17.16 -4.25
C PRO A 165 -11.15 -18.15 -5.03
N LEU A 166 -9.82 -17.98 -4.96
CA LEU A 166 -8.88 -18.90 -5.59
C LEU A 166 -8.77 -20.22 -4.84
N ALA A 167 -8.76 -20.17 -3.50
CA ALA A 167 -8.67 -21.38 -2.67
C ALA A 167 -9.89 -22.30 -2.84
N VAL A 168 -11.09 -21.72 -2.94
CA VAL A 168 -12.34 -22.47 -3.22
C VAL A 168 -12.29 -23.09 -4.61
N ALA A 169 -11.83 -22.36 -5.64
CA ALA A 169 -11.69 -22.90 -6.99
C ALA A 169 -10.72 -24.10 -7.03
N ILE A 170 -9.58 -24.01 -6.32
CA ILE A 170 -8.62 -25.12 -6.16
C ILE A 170 -9.28 -26.29 -5.44
N GLY A 171 -10.02 -26.03 -4.35
CA GLY A 171 -10.73 -27.06 -3.59
C GLY A 171 -11.72 -27.85 -4.45
N ILE A 172 -12.61 -27.15 -5.17
CA ILE A 172 -13.59 -27.78 -6.06
C ILE A 172 -12.90 -28.64 -7.13
N THR A 173 -11.75 -28.21 -7.64
CA THR A 173 -11.04 -28.89 -8.73
C THR A 173 -10.26 -30.12 -8.25
N TYR A 174 -9.63 -30.06 -7.08
CA TYR A 174 -8.60 -31.04 -6.69
C TYR A 174 -8.86 -31.79 -5.38
N SER A 175 -9.62 -31.22 -4.42
CA SER A 175 -9.77 -31.85 -3.11
C SER A 175 -11.02 -31.41 -2.36
N ARG A 176 -11.88 -32.38 -2.05
CA ARG A 176 -13.11 -32.15 -1.27
C ARG A 176 -12.85 -31.60 0.13
N VAL A 177 -11.75 -32.02 0.78
CA VAL A 177 -11.40 -31.53 2.12
C VAL A 177 -11.01 -30.05 2.05
N ILE A 178 -10.22 -29.67 1.04
CA ILE A 178 -9.84 -28.27 0.80
C ILE A 178 -11.08 -27.44 0.44
N GLU A 179 -11.98 -27.96 -0.39
CA GLU A 179 -13.25 -27.31 -0.72
C GLU A 179 -14.05 -26.97 0.55
N ILE A 180 -14.33 -27.95 1.41
CA ILE A 180 -15.12 -27.72 2.63
C ILE A 180 -14.42 -26.72 3.55
N ALA A 181 -13.11 -26.90 3.80
CA ALA A 181 -12.36 -26.00 4.68
C ALA A 181 -12.35 -24.55 4.17
N THR A 182 -12.15 -24.35 2.87
CA THR A 182 -12.09 -23.01 2.25
C THR A 182 -13.45 -22.34 2.16
N VAL A 183 -14.53 -23.08 1.90
CA VAL A 183 -15.91 -22.56 1.94
C VAL A 183 -16.31 -22.14 3.34
N LEU A 184 -15.99 -22.94 4.38
CA LEU A 184 -16.27 -22.58 5.76
C LEU A 184 -15.46 -21.36 6.22
N ALA A 185 -14.19 -21.27 5.83
CA ALA A 185 -13.34 -20.10 6.11
C ALA A 185 -13.88 -18.84 5.41
N PHE A 186 -14.33 -18.97 4.15
CA PHE A 186 -14.96 -17.88 3.39
C PHE A 186 -16.25 -17.41 4.06
N ALA A 187 -17.13 -18.33 4.47
CA ALA A 187 -18.36 -18.02 5.19
C ALA A 187 -18.06 -17.30 6.52
N ALA A 188 -17.11 -17.80 7.33
CA ALA A 188 -16.71 -17.15 8.58
C ALA A 188 -16.19 -15.72 8.38
N ALA A 189 -15.42 -15.48 7.30
CA ALA A 189 -14.97 -14.14 6.94
C ALA A 189 -16.13 -13.21 6.58
N LEU A 190 -17.11 -13.70 5.82
CA LEU A 190 -18.32 -12.93 5.47
C LEU A 190 -19.23 -12.67 6.68
N TYR A 191 -19.33 -13.61 7.63
CA TYR A 191 -20.01 -13.36 8.91
C TYR A 191 -19.33 -12.26 9.70
N THR A 192 -18.00 -12.21 9.68
CA THR A 192 -17.24 -11.11 10.30
C THR A 192 -17.55 -9.78 9.62
N TYR A 193 -17.58 -9.74 8.28
CA TYR A 193 -18.05 -8.56 7.53
C TYR A 193 -19.46 -8.13 7.99
N CYS A 194 -20.43 -9.06 8.05
CA CYS A 194 -21.81 -8.76 8.45
C CYS A 194 -21.87 -8.19 9.87
N TRP A 195 -21.17 -8.81 10.83
CA TRP A 195 -21.11 -8.35 12.22
C TRP A 195 -20.65 -6.89 12.34
N TYR A 196 -19.56 -6.53 11.65
CA TYR A 196 -19.08 -5.15 11.64
C TYR A 196 -19.99 -4.23 10.81
N SER A 197 -20.60 -4.72 9.72
CA SER A 197 -21.54 -3.94 8.92
C SER A 197 -22.79 -3.55 9.72
N PHE A 198 -23.28 -4.38 10.65
CA PHE A 198 -24.39 -4.01 11.54
C PHE A 198 -24.07 -2.82 12.44
N LYS A 199 -22.79 -2.60 12.77
CA LYS A 199 -22.37 -1.43 13.58
C LYS A 199 -22.56 -0.11 12.87
N THR A 200 -22.69 -0.12 11.54
CA THR A 200 -23.01 1.09 10.76
C THR A 200 -24.42 1.62 11.09
N LYS A 201 -25.34 0.75 11.57
CA LYS A 201 -26.76 1.07 11.81
C LYS A 201 -27.52 1.59 10.58
N HIS A 202 -26.99 1.40 9.37
CA HIS A 202 -27.66 1.78 8.13
C HIS A 202 -28.57 0.66 7.65
N VAL A 203 -29.88 0.92 7.63
CA VAL A 203 -30.92 -0.10 7.31
C VAL A 203 -30.63 -0.87 6.01
N PRO A 204 -30.28 -0.25 4.86
CA PRO A 204 -29.96 -1.03 3.66
C PRO A 204 -28.77 -1.99 3.86
N LEU A 205 -27.74 -1.56 4.58
CA LEU A 205 -26.58 -2.43 4.87
C LEU A 205 -26.93 -3.56 5.83
N MET A 206 -27.84 -3.32 6.78
CA MET A 206 -28.34 -4.34 7.70
C MET A 206 -29.16 -5.40 6.96
N VAL A 207 -30.06 -4.98 6.05
CA VAL A 207 -30.83 -5.89 5.19
C VAL A 207 -29.90 -6.70 4.29
N SER A 208 -28.94 -6.03 3.64
CA SER A 208 -27.90 -6.67 2.84
C SER A 208 -27.13 -7.72 3.65
N SER A 209 -26.64 -7.37 4.85
CA SER A 209 -25.85 -8.25 5.70
C SER A 209 -26.65 -9.42 6.27
N GLY A 210 -27.91 -9.19 6.66
CA GLY A 210 -28.82 -10.23 7.12
C GLY A 210 -29.11 -11.25 6.00
N SER A 211 -29.34 -10.77 4.78
CA SER A 211 -29.53 -11.66 3.62
C SER A 211 -28.29 -12.49 3.31
N LEU A 212 -27.09 -11.90 3.43
CA LEU A 212 -25.83 -12.61 3.23
C LEU A 212 -25.58 -13.69 4.30
N MET A 213 -25.90 -13.41 5.56
CA MET A 213 -25.78 -14.43 6.61
C MET A 213 -26.66 -15.65 6.32
N PHE A 214 -27.90 -15.42 5.89
CA PHE A 214 -28.81 -16.48 5.48
C PHE A 214 -28.25 -17.30 4.29
N THR A 215 -27.76 -16.65 3.24
CA THR A 215 -27.23 -17.35 2.05
C THR A 215 -25.90 -18.05 2.30
N MET A 216 -25.07 -17.54 3.23
CA MET A 216 -23.84 -18.21 3.65
C MET A 216 -24.11 -19.46 4.49
N LEU A 217 -25.16 -19.45 5.34
CA LEU A 217 -25.63 -20.66 6.01
C LEU A 217 -26.04 -21.73 4.98
N LEU A 218 -26.83 -21.35 3.96
CA LEU A 218 -27.19 -22.27 2.87
C LEU A 218 -25.96 -22.84 2.14
N SER A 219 -24.93 -22.02 1.94
CA SER A 219 -23.67 -22.46 1.30
C SER A 219 -22.92 -23.49 2.15
N ALA A 220 -22.88 -23.28 3.46
CA ALA A 220 -22.28 -24.23 4.39
C ALA A 220 -23.07 -25.55 4.42
N LEU A 221 -24.41 -25.50 4.46
CA LEU A 221 -25.26 -26.67 4.41
C LEU A 221 -25.11 -27.43 3.08
N TYR A 222 -24.99 -26.73 1.95
CA TYR A 222 -24.69 -27.31 0.65
C TYR A 222 -23.32 -28.01 0.62
N ALA A 223 -22.28 -27.39 1.20
CA ALA A 223 -20.97 -28.02 1.35
C ALA A 223 -21.01 -29.30 2.20
N LEU A 224 -22.02 -29.45 3.06
CA LEU A 224 -22.30 -30.66 3.84
C LEU A 224 -23.30 -31.61 3.15
N ARG A 225 -23.74 -31.31 1.91
CA ARG A 225 -24.72 -32.07 1.13
C ARG A 225 -26.11 -32.16 1.76
N LEU A 226 -26.50 -31.15 2.54
CA LEU A 226 -27.83 -31.05 3.15
C LEU A 226 -28.83 -30.27 2.29
N VAL A 227 -28.38 -29.68 1.18
CA VAL A 227 -29.15 -28.86 0.24
C VAL A 227 -28.80 -29.27 -1.19
N ASP A 228 -29.77 -29.30 -2.09
CA ASP A 228 -29.55 -29.66 -3.49
C ASP A 228 -29.17 -28.46 -4.39
N ILE A 229 -28.70 -28.77 -5.61
CA ILE A 229 -28.20 -27.75 -6.56
C ILE A 229 -29.32 -26.80 -7.03
N PRO A 230 -30.54 -27.26 -7.41
CA PRO A 230 -31.60 -26.35 -7.84
C PRO A 230 -32.04 -25.37 -6.74
N PHE A 231 -32.19 -25.84 -5.49
CA PHE A 231 -32.52 -24.98 -4.36
C PHE A 231 -31.41 -23.97 -4.11
N MET A 232 -30.15 -24.42 -4.12
CA MET A 232 -28.99 -23.55 -3.96
C MET A 232 -28.96 -22.47 -5.06
N ALA A 233 -29.07 -22.83 -6.33
CA ALA A 233 -29.02 -21.88 -7.44
C ALA A 233 -30.16 -20.83 -7.37
N ALA A 234 -31.38 -21.25 -7.00
CA ALA A 234 -32.52 -20.35 -6.91
C ALA A 234 -32.42 -19.40 -5.71
N PHE A 235 -32.29 -19.93 -4.49
CA PHE A 235 -32.38 -19.12 -3.29
C PHE A 235 -31.08 -18.41 -2.94
N HIS A 236 -29.92 -19.04 -3.10
CA HIS A 236 -28.65 -18.36 -2.83
C HIS A 236 -28.36 -17.29 -3.89
N GLY A 237 -28.47 -17.65 -5.17
CA GLY A 237 -28.13 -16.76 -6.28
C GLY A 237 -29.00 -15.50 -6.34
N ILE A 238 -30.34 -15.67 -6.36
CA ILE A 238 -31.28 -14.55 -6.47
C ILE A 238 -31.21 -13.65 -5.24
N THR A 239 -31.16 -14.23 -4.05
CA THR A 239 -31.07 -13.47 -2.78
C THR A 239 -29.77 -12.66 -2.75
N ASN A 240 -28.64 -13.23 -3.16
CA ASN A 240 -27.38 -12.48 -3.18
C ASN A 240 -27.34 -11.40 -4.26
N ALA A 241 -27.94 -11.67 -5.43
CA ALA A 241 -28.01 -10.69 -6.51
C ALA A 241 -28.88 -9.49 -6.14
N LEU A 242 -30.07 -9.72 -5.59
CA LEU A 242 -31.05 -8.64 -5.33
C LEU A 242 -30.89 -8.04 -3.93
N LEU A 243 -30.83 -8.88 -2.89
CA LEU A 243 -30.85 -8.39 -1.50
C LEU A 243 -29.45 -7.97 -1.04
N PHE A 244 -28.47 -8.87 -1.09
CA PHE A 244 -27.10 -8.54 -0.66
C PHE A 244 -26.48 -7.46 -1.54
N THR A 245 -26.44 -7.67 -2.85
CA THR A 245 -25.76 -6.72 -3.75
C THR A 245 -26.56 -5.44 -3.93
N GLY A 246 -27.88 -5.54 -4.18
CA GLY A 246 -28.74 -4.38 -4.40
C GLY A 246 -28.80 -3.43 -3.20
N PHE A 247 -29.16 -3.94 -2.01
CA PHE A 247 -29.20 -3.09 -0.81
C PHE A 247 -27.80 -2.71 -0.31
N GLY A 248 -26.80 -3.57 -0.52
CA GLY A 248 -25.41 -3.25 -0.22
C GLY A 248 -24.93 -2.02 -1.02
N LEU A 249 -25.13 -2.02 -2.34
CA LEU A 249 -24.80 -0.88 -3.19
C LEU A 249 -25.56 0.39 -2.77
N ALA A 250 -26.85 0.27 -2.48
CA ALA A 250 -27.66 1.40 -2.02
C ALA A 250 -27.14 1.98 -0.70
N GLY A 251 -26.86 1.13 0.30
CA GLY A 251 -26.35 1.57 1.59
C GLY A 251 -24.95 2.20 1.50
N TRP A 252 -24.06 1.60 0.71
CA TRP A 252 -22.72 2.15 0.50
C TRP A 252 -22.73 3.44 -0.32
N LEU A 253 -23.70 3.62 -1.23
CA LEU A 253 -23.92 4.89 -1.93
C LEU A 253 -24.45 5.98 -1.01
N GLN A 254 -25.10 5.65 0.10
CA GLN A 254 -25.54 6.63 1.10
C GLN A 254 -24.38 7.03 2.02
N LEU A 255 -23.59 6.06 2.50
CA LEU A 255 -22.46 6.30 3.39
C LEU A 255 -21.24 6.93 2.71
N LYS A 256 -20.90 6.47 1.49
CA LYS A 256 -19.73 6.91 0.69
C LYS A 256 -18.43 7.07 1.49
N PRO A 257 -17.95 6.03 2.20
CA PRO A 257 -16.70 6.13 2.94
C PRO A 257 -15.53 6.41 2.00
N GLN A 258 -14.73 7.42 2.34
CA GLN A 258 -13.65 7.93 1.49
C GLN A 258 -12.37 7.11 1.66
N SER A 259 -11.51 7.14 0.65
CA SER A 259 -10.19 6.51 0.74
C SER A 259 -9.27 7.30 1.67
N HIS A 260 -8.54 6.60 2.53
CA HIS A 260 -7.54 7.17 3.43
C HIS A 260 -6.12 7.16 2.85
N PHE A 261 -5.99 7.10 1.52
CA PHE A 261 -4.68 7.00 0.87
C PHE A 261 -4.13 8.39 0.48
N PRO A 262 -3.08 8.89 1.15
CA PRO A 262 -2.73 10.31 1.14
C PRO A 262 -1.70 10.71 0.06
N LEU A 263 -1.44 9.89 -0.98
CA LEU A 263 -0.34 10.17 -1.92
C LEU A 263 -0.36 11.58 -2.53
N LYS A 264 -1.54 12.18 -2.72
CA LYS A 264 -1.66 13.54 -3.27
C LYS A 264 -1.32 14.66 -2.29
N GLU A 265 -1.43 14.37 -1.00
CA GLU A 265 -1.20 15.32 0.09
C GLU A 265 0.27 15.33 0.52
N ILE A 266 1.04 14.35 0.05
CA ILE A 266 2.48 14.24 0.31
C ILE A 266 3.25 15.12 -0.69
N PRO A 267 4.04 16.10 -0.23
CA PRO A 267 4.89 16.87 -1.12
C PRO A 267 6.14 16.05 -1.47
N PHE A 268 6.16 15.49 -2.68
CA PHE A 268 7.33 14.80 -3.22
C PHE A 268 8.32 15.79 -3.83
N SER A 269 9.61 15.41 -3.86
CA SER A 269 10.62 16.20 -4.55
C SER A 269 10.39 16.14 -6.06
N SER A 270 10.49 17.29 -6.72
CA SER A 270 10.53 17.40 -8.18
C SER A 270 11.92 17.10 -8.76
N ILE A 271 12.95 16.93 -7.93
CA ILE A 271 14.29 16.55 -8.37
C ILE A 271 14.24 15.10 -8.89
N MET A 272 14.91 14.86 -10.01
CA MET A 272 15.06 13.53 -10.58
C MET A 272 16.54 13.17 -10.62
N GLY A 273 16.91 12.03 -10.02
CA GLY A 273 18.25 11.49 -10.15
C GLY A 273 18.51 11.00 -11.58
N GLN A 274 19.73 11.19 -12.06
CA GLN A 274 20.15 10.81 -13.40
C GLN A 274 21.53 10.16 -13.34
N GLY A 275 21.66 8.95 -13.87
CA GLY A 275 22.94 8.23 -13.94
C GLY A 275 23.63 8.12 -12.57
N ARG A 276 24.89 8.55 -12.50
CA ARG A 276 25.64 8.67 -11.25
C ARG A 276 25.12 9.85 -10.44
N ILE A 277 24.81 9.62 -9.18
CA ILE A 277 24.45 10.68 -8.23
C ILE A 277 25.75 11.38 -7.81
N GLY A 278 26.53 10.77 -6.91
CA GLY A 278 27.82 11.29 -6.47
C GLY A 278 27.75 12.56 -5.62
N THR A 279 28.89 12.95 -5.04
CA THR A 279 28.98 14.06 -4.08
C THR A 279 28.66 15.42 -4.71
N ASP A 280 28.87 15.56 -6.01
CA ASP A 280 28.62 16.76 -6.81
C ASP A 280 27.20 16.81 -7.41
N PHE A 281 26.31 15.86 -7.09
CA PHE A 281 24.97 15.79 -7.70
C PHE A 281 24.21 17.13 -7.65
N PHE A 282 24.11 17.75 -6.46
CA PHE A 282 23.34 18.98 -6.29
C PHE A 282 24.00 20.19 -6.93
N SER A 283 25.33 20.27 -6.93
CA SER A 283 26.07 21.36 -7.59
C SER A 283 26.02 21.21 -9.11
N ARG A 284 26.26 20.01 -9.64
CA ARG A 284 26.20 19.68 -11.08
C ARG A 284 24.84 20.01 -11.70
N ASN A 285 23.76 19.83 -10.95
CA ASN A 285 22.41 20.15 -11.40
C ASN A 285 21.96 21.59 -11.04
N ALA A 286 22.87 22.43 -10.54
CA ALA A 286 22.61 23.80 -10.11
C ALA A 286 21.41 23.92 -9.13
N LEU A 287 21.32 23.01 -8.17
CA LEU A 287 20.24 22.92 -7.19
C LEU A 287 20.56 23.64 -5.88
N ILE A 288 21.84 23.93 -5.61
CA ILE A 288 22.31 24.64 -4.40
C ILE A 288 21.91 26.11 -4.49
N ALA A 289 21.33 26.63 -3.41
CA ALA A 289 20.98 28.03 -3.29
C ALA A 289 22.23 28.88 -3.03
N ASN A 290 22.30 30.05 -3.66
CA ASN A 290 23.32 31.04 -3.35
C ASN A 290 22.96 31.76 -2.04
N THR A 291 23.54 31.32 -0.92
CA THR A 291 23.31 31.86 0.43
C THR A 291 24.64 32.03 1.15
N ALA A 292 24.72 33.06 2.00
CA ALA A 292 25.91 33.30 2.83
C ALA A 292 26.12 32.23 3.90
N ARG A 293 25.05 31.55 4.36
CA ARG A 293 25.12 30.49 5.36
C ARG A 293 24.30 29.28 4.93
N HIS A 294 24.91 28.11 5.05
CA HIS A 294 24.27 26.82 4.87
C HIS A 294 23.78 26.26 6.21
N PRO A 295 22.73 25.40 6.20
CA PRO A 295 22.20 24.79 7.41
C PRO A 295 23.23 23.85 8.06
N ALA A 296 23.20 23.78 9.39
CA ALA A 296 24.09 22.92 10.17
C ALA A 296 23.47 21.56 10.53
N GLY A 297 22.14 21.43 10.47
CA GLY A 297 21.43 20.20 10.83
C GLY A 297 20.24 19.86 9.95
N MET A 298 19.67 18.68 10.22
CA MET A 298 18.55 18.09 9.49
C MET A 298 17.27 18.93 9.61
N VAL A 299 17.12 19.69 10.69
CA VAL A 299 15.99 20.59 10.97
C VAL A 299 16.50 21.86 11.65
N ASP A 300 15.71 22.94 11.61
CA ASP A 300 16.11 24.19 12.27
C ASP A 300 15.76 24.19 13.77
N SER A 301 14.64 23.54 14.14
CA SER A 301 14.24 23.38 15.52
C SER A 301 13.48 22.07 15.73
N MET A 302 13.79 21.37 16.81
CA MET A 302 12.99 20.21 17.24
C MET A 302 11.61 20.63 17.75
N ALA A 303 11.43 21.89 18.15
CA ALA A 303 10.15 22.44 18.60
C ALA A 303 9.05 22.32 17.53
N ASP A 304 9.42 22.31 16.24
CA ASP A 304 8.52 22.22 15.10
C ASP A 304 7.72 20.91 15.05
N PHE A 305 8.16 19.88 15.79
CA PHE A 305 7.52 18.57 15.89
C PHE A 305 6.64 18.40 17.13
N THR A 306 6.47 19.45 17.93
CA THR A 306 5.67 19.39 19.16
C THR A 306 4.24 18.98 18.84
N ARG A 307 3.76 17.93 19.53
CA ARG A 307 2.37 17.47 19.50
C ARG A 307 2.01 16.79 20.81
N ASN A 308 0.74 16.45 21.00
CA ASN A 308 0.26 15.83 22.25
C ASN A 308 1.06 14.58 22.69
N GLU A 309 1.62 13.84 21.73
CA GLU A 309 2.37 12.60 21.96
C GLU A 309 3.89 12.81 22.01
N PHE A 310 4.41 13.97 21.56
CA PHE A 310 5.85 14.24 21.47
C PHE A 310 6.18 15.66 21.92
N PHE A 311 7.08 15.75 22.91
CA PHE A 311 7.48 16.99 23.57
C PHE A 311 9.00 17.11 23.53
N PRO A 312 9.55 18.01 22.70
CA PRO A 312 10.99 18.20 22.56
C PRO A 312 11.71 18.58 23.88
N GLY A 313 11.00 19.16 24.86
CA GLY A 313 11.59 19.44 26.18
C GLY A 313 11.92 18.19 27.01
N LYS A 314 11.46 17.00 26.61
CA LYS A 314 11.72 15.73 27.31
C LYS A 314 12.88 14.92 26.71
N ILE A 315 13.43 15.35 25.58
CA ILE A 315 14.58 14.66 24.96
C ILE A 315 15.89 15.21 25.50
N SER A 316 16.95 14.41 25.45
CA SER A 316 18.29 14.86 25.85
C SER A 316 18.73 16.09 25.03
N PRO A 317 19.27 17.14 25.67
CA PRO A 317 19.77 18.32 24.96
C PRO A 317 20.83 17.99 23.90
N LEU A 318 21.66 16.98 24.13
CA LEU A 318 22.68 16.56 23.18
C LEU A 318 22.06 15.90 21.94
N ILE A 319 20.96 15.14 22.10
CA ILE A 319 20.21 14.57 20.96
C ILE A 319 19.54 15.72 20.19
N ALA A 320 18.94 16.69 20.88
CA ALA A 320 18.34 17.85 20.23
C ALA A 320 19.38 18.63 19.39
N ASP A 321 20.56 18.89 19.97
CA ASP A 321 21.67 19.55 19.26
C ASP A 321 22.13 18.74 18.05
N PHE A 322 22.23 17.41 18.15
CA PHE A 322 22.57 16.57 16.99
C PHE A 322 21.61 16.74 15.81
N TYR A 323 20.30 16.88 16.04
CA TYR A 323 19.32 17.09 14.97
C TYR A 323 19.41 18.50 14.36
N THR A 324 19.75 19.52 15.15
CA THR A 324 19.85 20.92 14.68
C THR A 324 21.25 21.33 14.20
N ASN A 325 22.27 20.58 14.59
CA ASN A 325 23.69 20.84 14.32
C ASN A 325 24.43 19.55 13.91
N THR A 326 23.83 18.75 13.03
CA THR A 326 24.33 17.44 12.59
C THR A 326 25.77 17.46 12.05
N ILE A 327 26.20 18.53 11.35
CA ILE A 327 27.59 18.62 10.82
C ILE A 327 28.66 18.74 11.91
N GLY A 328 28.27 19.15 13.12
CA GLY A 328 29.14 19.24 14.30
C GLY A 328 29.44 17.90 14.97
N TYR A 329 28.91 16.80 14.41
CA TYR A 329 29.08 15.45 14.92
C TYR A 329 29.76 14.55 13.89
N ASP A 330 30.58 13.63 14.40
CA ASP A 330 31.07 12.47 13.65
C ASP A 330 30.14 11.27 13.90
N MET A 331 29.94 10.45 12.88
CA MET A 331 29.05 9.30 12.91
C MET A 331 29.79 8.07 12.38
N ASP A 332 30.05 7.12 13.27
CA ASP A 332 30.55 5.80 12.90
C ASP A 332 29.37 4.85 12.70
N VAL A 333 29.39 4.05 11.63
CA VAL A 333 28.30 3.12 11.29
C VAL A 333 28.79 1.70 11.14
N GLN A 334 28.12 0.78 11.81
CA GLN A 334 28.37 -0.66 11.72
C GLN A 334 27.15 -1.38 11.13
N PRO A 335 27.23 -1.86 9.87
CA PRO A 335 26.13 -2.57 9.22
C PRO A 335 26.10 -4.05 9.58
N ARG A 336 24.89 -4.56 9.79
CA ARG A 336 24.60 -5.99 9.98
C ARG A 336 23.47 -6.41 9.04
N TRP A 337 23.83 -7.14 8.00
CA TRP A 337 22.89 -7.69 7.04
C TRP A 337 22.27 -9.00 7.55
N ASN A 338 20.98 -9.21 7.24
CA ASN A 338 20.35 -10.50 7.45
C ASN A 338 21.00 -11.55 6.51
N PRO A 339 21.47 -12.70 7.01
CA PRO A 339 22.11 -13.74 6.20
C PRO A 339 21.29 -14.19 4.98
N LEU A 340 19.96 -14.25 5.11
CA LEU A 340 19.04 -14.65 4.02
C LEU A 340 19.09 -13.67 2.84
N PHE A 341 19.37 -12.39 3.09
CA PHE A 341 19.37 -11.31 2.09
C PHE A 341 20.78 -10.93 1.64
N TYR A 342 21.81 -11.56 2.20
CA TYR A 342 23.21 -11.24 1.91
C TYR A 342 23.61 -11.42 0.43
N PRO A 343 23.13 -12.44 -0.31
CA PRO A 343 23.40 -12.55 -1.75
C PRO A 343 22.86 -11.36 -2.55
N VAL A 344 21.65 -10.91 -2.22
CA VAL A 344 21.01 -9.73 -2.83
C VAL A 344 21.79 -8.46 -2.47
N ALA A 345 22.24 -8.35 -1.22
CA ALA A 345 23.06 -7.22 -0.76
C ALA A 345 24.38 -7.09 -1.54
N ARG A 346 25.03 -8.21 -1.87
CA ARG A 346 26.26 -8.21 -2.69
C ARG A 346 26.01 -7.71 -4.12
N LEU A 347 24.90 -8.12 -4.74
CA LEU A 347 24.51 -7.61 -6.06
C LEU A 347 24.18 -6.12 -5.99
N TYR A 348 23.43 -5.71 -4.97
CA TYR A 348 23.10 -4.32 -4.71
C TYR A 348 24.34 -3.45 -4.51
N LYS A 349 25.37 -3.92 -3.78
CA LYS A 349 26.63 -3.20 -3.57
C LYS A 349 27.33 -2.82 -4.88
N LYS A 350 27.35 -3.72 -5.86
CA LYS A 350 27.94 -3.43 -7.18
C LYS A 350 27.21 -2.28 -7.87
N LEU A 351 25.87 -2.27 -7.79
CA LEU A 351 25.05 -1.21 -8.35
C LEU A 351 25.19 0.11 -7.57
N SER A 352 25.20 0.06 -6.23
CA SER A 352 25.29 1.26 -5.39
C SER A 352 26.63 1.98 -5.51
N ILE A 353 27.72 1.26 -5.77
CA ILE A 353 29.04 1.84 -6.08
C ILE A 353 28.99 2.61 -7.41
N ILE A 354 28.32 2.08 -8.44
CA ILE A 354 28.21 2.73 -9.76
C ILE A 354 27.30 3.96 -9.68
N ILE A 355 26.18 3.84 -8.95
CA ILE A 355 25.20 4.92 -8.78
C ILE A 355 25.74 5.99 -7.81
N GLU A 356 26.66 5.64 -6.91
CA GLU A 356 27.14 6.47 -5.79
C GLU A 356 25.97 7.01 -4.94
N GLN A 357 25.09 6.10 -4.52
CA GLN A 357 23.94 6.40 -3.67
C GLN A 357 23.60 5.21 -2.79
N MET A 358 23.29 5.47 -1.51
CA MET A 358 22.99 4.43 -0.50
C MET A 358 24.04 3.29 -0.52
N ASN A 359 25.31 3.68 -0.66
CA ASN A 359 26.43 2.76 -0.72
C ASN A 359 26.82 2.32 0.70
N PHE A 360 25.93 1.59 1.37
CA PHE A 360 26.18 1.10 2.72
C PHE A 360 27.34 0.11 2.73
N PRO A 361 28.15 0.07 3.80
CA PRO A 361 29.20 -0.92 3.91
C PRO A 361 28.59 -2.33 3.96
N THR A 362 29.24 -3.29 3.29
CA THR A 362 28.74 -4.68 3.19
C THR A 362 29.76 -5.70 3.69
N LEU A 363 30.99 -5.26 3.92
CA LEU A 363 32.09 -6.07 4.38
C LEU A 363 32.28 -5.84 5.89
N LYS A 364 32.54 -6.94 6.62
CA LYS A 364 33.02 -6.86 8.02
C LYS A 364 34.35 -6.11 8.14
N GLU A 365 35.08 -5.95 7.04
CA GLU A 365 36.39 -5.28 6.95
C GLU A 365 36.29 -3.76 6.79
N GLU A 366 35.12 -3.19 6.49
CA GLU A 366 34.85 -1.73 6.47
C GLU A 366 34.38 -1.24 7.85
N ALA A 367 34.96 -1.77 8.94
CA ALA A 367 34.37 -1.70 10.30
C ALA A 367 34.29 -0.28 10.89
N LEU A 368 35.05 0.67 10.36
CA LEU A 368 35.00 2.09 10.72
C LEU A 368 35.20 2.89 9.44
N THR A 369 34.11 3.35 8.84
CA THR A 369 34.18 4.30 7.71
C THR A 369 34.03 5.69 8.29
N GLU A 370 35.10 6.48 8.30
CA GLU A 370 35.00 7.89 8.65
C GLU A 370 34.25 8.66 7.57
N VAL A 371 33.21 9.38 7.97
CA VAL A 371 32.30 10.07 7.05
C VAL A 371 32.58 11.58 7.06
N ASP A 372 32.91 12.15 5.90
CA ASP A 372 32.82 13.60 5.69
C ASP A 372 31.34 13.98 5.45
N SER A 373 30.85 14.97 6.18
CA SER A 373 29.45 15.40 6.15
C SER A 373 29.37 16.87 5.76
N ARG A 374 28.68 17.15 4.65
CA ARG A 374 28.43 18.51 4.17
C ARG A 374 26.94 18.74 4.00
N MET A 375 26.47 19.91 4.43
CA MET A 375 25.10 20.34 4.24
C MET A 375 25.03 21.61 3.40
N PHE A 376 24.06 21.66 2.48
CA PHE A 376 23.83 22.80 1.60
C PHE A 376 22.36 23.17 1.59
N LYS A 377 22.06 24.47 1.53
CA LYS A 377 20.69 24.94 1.28
C LYS A 377 20.35 24.68 -0.18
N LEU A 378 19.19 24.07 -0.45
CA LEU A 378 18.71 23.88 -1.82
C LEU A 378 17.72 24.97 -2.21
N ILE A 379 17.53 25.14 -3.52
CA ILE A 379 16.53 26.03 -4.10
C ILE A 379 15.15 25.35 -3.98
N ASP A 380 14.36 25.76 -2.98
CA ASP A 380 13.04 25.18 -2.66
C ASP A 380 12.14 25.06 -3.91
N ARG A 381 12.05 26.10 -4.75
CA ARG A 381 11.25 26.06 -6.00
C ARG A 381 11.64 24.97 -7.00
N LYS A 382 12.91 24.52 -7.00
CA LYS A 382 13.38 23.43 -7.88
C LYS A 382 13.09 22.05 -7.29
N ASP A 383 13.03 21.96 -5.96
CA ASP A 383 12.69 20.72 -5.26
C ASP A 383 11.18 20.56 -5.05
N SER A 384 10.39 21.63 -5.11
CA SER A 384 8.96 21.72 -4.80
C SER A 384 8.55 21.49 -3.35
N ARG A 385 9.49 21.19 -2.45
CA ARG A 385 9.27 21.19 -1.00
C ARG A 385 9.83 22.47 -0.37
N GLU A 386 9.43 22.75 0.86
CA GLU A 386 9.86 23.94 1.61
C GLU A 386 11.07 23.65 2.48
N ASN A 387 11.90 24.67 2.64
CA ASN A 387 13.03 24.66 3.55
C ASN A 387 14.01 23.47 3.35
N VAL A 388 14.31 23.18 2.08
CA VAL A 388 15.03 21.97 1.70
C VAL A 388 16.53 22.14 1.90
N ARG A 389 17.16 21.09 2.43
CA ARG A 389 18.60 21.04 2.68
C ARG A 389 19.20 19.73 2.18
N ALA A 390 20.25 19.83 1.38
CA ALA A 390 21.04 18.69 0.96
C ALA A 390 21.95 18.25 2.11
N TRP A 391 22.02 16.95 2.35
CA TRP A 391 23.05 16.33 3.17
C TRP A 391 23.81 15.33 2.31
N VAL A 392 25.09 15.65 2.07
CA VAL A 392 26.01 14.84 1.30
C VAL A 392 27.01 14.23 2.27
N ARG A 393 27.06 12.90 2.29
CA ARG A 393 28.01 12.12 3.08
C ARG A 393 28.92 11.35 2.14
N SER A 394 30.23 11.53 2.32
CA SER A 394 31.25 10.81 1.57
C SER A 394 32.20 10.10 2.51
N ASP A 395 32.74 8.99 2.03
CA ASP A 395 33.85 8.31 2.68
C ASP A 395 35.09 9.21 2.58
N LYS A 396 35.74 9.51 3.72
CA LYS A 396 36.95 10.35 3.73
C LYS A 396 38.10 9.72 2.93
N MET A 397 38.21 8.39 2.93
CA MET A 397 39.29 7.67 2.25
C MET A 397 39.07 7.63 0.75
N THR A 398 37.87 7.26 0.30
CA THR A 398 37.59 7.06 -1.13
C THR A 398 37.02 8.30 -1.83
N SER A 399 36.59 9.32 -1.07
CA SER A 399 35.87 10.50 -1.57
C SER A 399 34.57 10.18 -2.33
N LYS A 400 34.13 8.92 -2.34
CA LYS A 400 32.89 8.50 -2.98
C LYS A 400 31.71 8.82 -2.08
N ALA A 401 30.59 9.17 -2.68
CA ALA A 401 29.37 9.39 -1.91
C ALA A 401 28.88 8.08 -1.29
N ILE A 402 28.71 8.09 0.03
CA ILE A 402 28.00 7.05 0.77
C ILE A 402 26.50 7.31 0.64
N TYR A 403 26.10 8.56 0.81
CA TYR A 403 24.71 8.96 0.89
C TYR A 403 24.51 10.41 0.45
N VAL A 404 23.56 10.63 -0.46
CA VAL A 404 23.17 11.96 -0.95
C VAL A 404 21.67 12.09 -0.76
N ALA A 405 21.20 13.03 0.06
CA ALA A 405 19.75 13.23 0.21
C ALA A 405 19.38 14.69 0.41
N ALA A 406 18.11 14.99 0.15
CA ALA A 406 17.48 16.29 0.37
C ALA A 406 16.42 16.15 1.48
N TYR A 407 16.74 16.71 2.64
CA TYR A 407 15.90 16.76 3.83
C TYR A 407 14.93 17.93 3.76
N SER A 408 13.70 17.66 4.15
CA SER A 408 12.62 18.61 4.31
C SER A 408 11.72 18.12 5.43
N THR A 409 10.78 18.96 5.86
CA THR A 409 9.63 18.53 6.65
C THR A 409 8.35 18.96 5.94
N HIS A 410 7.22 18.36 6.28
CA HIS A 410 5.91 18.82 5.85
C HIS A 410 4.85 18.54 6.91
N LEU A 411 3.74 19.28 6.85
CA LEU A 411 2.56 19.07 7.68
C LEU A 411 1.55 18.20 6.92
N ASN A 412 0.84 17.33 7.63
CA ASN A 412 -0.39 16.74 7.10
C ASN A 412 -1.60 17.65 7.35
N ALA A 413 -2.79 17.24 6.88
CA ALA A 413 -4.03 17.97 7.07
C ALA A 413 -4.41 18.18 8.55
N SER A 414 -3.91 17.33 9.46
CA SER A 414 -4.15 17.41 10.90
C SER A 414 -3.13 18.30 11.64
N GLY A 415 -2.17 18.91 10.94
CA GLY A 415 -1.12 19.73 11.53
C GLY A 415 0.03 18.94 12.17
N GLU A 416 0.10 17.62 11.96
CA GLU A 416 1.25 16.80 12.39
C GLU A 416 2.42 16.98 11.40
N ARG A 417 3.62 17.22 11.93
CA ARG A 417 4.85 17.37 11.14
C ARG A 417 5.58 16.06 10.97
N PHE A 418 5.94 15.76 9.71
CA PHE A 418 6.73 14.59 9.33
C PHE A 418 8.08 15.00 8.78
N TYR A 419 9.08 14.16 8.98
CA TYR A 419 10.31 14.21 8.20
C TYR A 419 10.03 13.73 6.78
N ASN A 420 10.62 14.39 5.80
CA ASN A 420 10.49 14.09 4.38
C ASN A 420 11.89 14.08 3.75
N VAL A 421 12.45 12.88 3.62
CA VAL A 421 13.83 12.68 3.18
C VAL A 421 13.82 12.12 1.76
N PHE A 422 14.33 12.88 0.81
CA PHE A 422 14.39 12.47 -0.60
C PHE A 422 15.80 12.02 -0.99
N PHE A 423 15.88 10.88 -1.63
CA PHE A 423 17.09 10.22 -2.09
C PHE A 423 17.04 10.16 -3.62
N PRO A 424 17.82 10.97 -4.35
CA PRO A 424 17.86 10.87 -5.81
C PRO A 424 18.33 9.47 -6.23
N LEU A 425 17.62 8.88 -7.20
CA LEU A 425 17.92 7.60 -7.83
C LEU A 425 17.82 7.74 -9.35
N PRO A 426 18.49 6.90 -10.15
CA PRO A 426 18.34 6.93 -11.60
C PRO A 426 16.87 6.90 -12.02
N SER A 427 16.46 7.84 -12.89
CA SER A 427 15.10 8.00 -13.41
C SER A 427 14.05 8.44 -12.39
N GLY A 428 14.47 8.92 -11.21
CA GLY A 428 13.54 9.29 -10.16
C GLY A 428 14.18 9.55 -8.80
N GLY A 429 13.61 8.93 -7.76
CA GLY A 429 14.13 8.97 -6.41
C GLY A 429 13.26 8.24 -5.42
N MET A 430 13.80 8.02 -4.23
CA MET A 430 13.09 7.40 -3.12
C MET A 430 12.81 8.48 -2.06
N THR A 431 11.60 8.55 -1.55
CA THR A 431 11.23 9.45 -0.45
C THR A 431 10.89 8.61 0.77
N SER A 432 11.59 8.84 1.87
CA SER A 432 11.22 8.31 3.18
C SER A 432 10.49 9.37 4.00
N ILE A 433 9.32 9.00 4.51
CA ILE A 433 8.49 9.83 5.38
C ILE A 433 8.45 9.19 6.75
N LEU A 434 8.95 9.93 7.74
CA LEU A 434 9.15 9.43 9.10
C LEU A 434 8.39 10.28 10.10
N ARG A 435 7.67 9.61 10.99
CA ARG A 435 7.08 10.20 12.20
C ARG A 435 8.09 10.09 13.32
N ILE A 436 8.27 11.19 14.03
CA ILE A 436 9.10 11.26 15.23
C ILE A 436 8.29 10.91 16.48
N GLY A 437 8.87 10.21 17.43
CA GLY A 437 8.28 9.89 18.73
C GLY A 437 9.34 9.82 19.83
N HIS A 438 8.90 9.61 21.07
CA HIS A 438 9.79 9.36 22.20
C HIS A 438 10.32 7.93 22.19
N TYR A 439 11.59 7.77 22.57
CA TYR A 439 12.22 6.47 22.76
C TYR A 439 12.89 6.41 24.14
N GLY A 440 12.54 5.41 24.95
CA GLY A 440 13.07 5.29 26.31
C GLY A 440 12.70 6.49 27.19
N LYS A 441 13.67 6.98 27.98
CA LYS A 441 13.45 8.11 28.92
C LYS A 441 13.62 9.47 28.26
N ASP A 442 14.65 9.62 27.43
CA ASP A 442 15.13 10.90 26.89
C ASP A 442 15.56 10.81 25.41
N GLY A 443 15.24 9.70 24.74
CA GLY A 443 15.59 9.42 23.34
C GLY A 443 14.48 9.73 22.34
N VAL A 444 14.78 9.49 21.07
CA VAL A 444 13.90 9.75 19.93
C VAL A 444 13.78 8.51 19.06
N THR A 445 12.59 8.20 18.57
CA THR A 445 12.38 7.21 17.51
C THR A 445 11.84 7.90 16.25
N LEU A 446 12.32 7.50 15.08
CA LEU A 446 11.79 7.87 13.78
C LEU A 446 11.30 6.61 13.09
N THR A 447 10.06 6.58 12.63
CA THR A 447 9.50 5.39 12.00
C THR A 447 8.73 5.71 10.74
N SER A 448 8.94 4.88 9.71
CA SER A 448 8.13 4.91 8.48
C SER A 448 6.94 3.96 8.57
N PHE A 449 6.78 3.22 9.67
CA PHE A 449 5.61 2.37 9.85
C PHE A 449 4.38 3.23 10.07
N SER A 450 3.36 3.00 9.25
CA SER A 450 2.07 3.63 9.46
C SER A 450 1.34 2.97 10.64
N GLU A 451 0.79 3.79 11.52
CA GLU A 451 -0.14 3.38 12.57
C GLU A 451 -1.55 3.13 12.02
N LYS A 452 -1.73 3.20 10.69
CA LYS A 452 -2.99 3.04 9.96
C LYS A 452 -4.08 4.04 10.41
N LYS A 453 -3.68 5.12 11.08
CA LYS A 453 -4.51 6.28 11.42
C LYS A 453 -4.90 7.04 10.14
N LYS A 454 -5.95 7.85 10.24
CA LYS A 454 -6.33 8.81 9.20
C LYS A 454 -5.20 9.82 9.00
N ASP A 455 -4.92 10.18 7.76
CA ASP A 455 -3.90 11.17 7.34
C ASP A 455 -2.45 10.80 7.71
N ASP A 456 -2.16 9.51 7.86
CA ASP A 456 -0.82 9.02 8.14
C ASP A 456 0.01 8.93 6.85
N HIS A 457 1.03 9.78 6.74
CA HIS A 457 1.88 9.85 5.54
C HIS A 457 3.10 8.91 5.60
N ASN A 458 3.34 8.28 6.75
CA ASN A 458 4.50 7.44 7.01
C ASN A 458 4.72 6.36 5.95
N GLY A 459 5.95 6.29 5.46
CA GLY A 459 6.34 5.26 4.53
C GLY A 459 7.49 5.62 3.61
N VAL A 460 7.94 4.60 2.89
CA VAL A 460 8.95 4.72 1.85
C VAL A 460 8.28 4.62 0.48
N TYR A 461 8.50 5.64 -0.34
CA TYR A 461 7.91 5.83 -1.64
C TYR A 461 8.98 5.86 -2.70
N LEU A 462 8.75 5.21 -3.83
CA LEU A 462 9.58 5.31 -5.03
C LEU A 462 8.87 6.20 -6.04
N THR A 463 9.53 7.26 -6.47
CA THR A 463 9.08 8.12 -7.56
C THR A 463 9.84 7.75 -8.81
N LEU A 464 9.14 7.33 -9.86
CA LEU A 464 9.70 7.05 -11.19
C LEU A 464 8.93 7.87 -12.22
N TRP A 465 9.65 8.65 -13.03
CA TRP A 465 9.04 9.46 -14.10
C TRP A 465 7.77 10.23 -13.65
N GLN A 466 7.87 10.93 -12.51
CA GLN A 466 6.80 11.73 -11.87
C GLN A 466 5.61 10.95 -11.30
N LYS A 467 5.67 9.62 -11.21
CA LYS A 467 4.69 8.81 -10.49
C LYS A 467 5.30 8.24 -9.22
N SER A 468 4.58 8.38 -8.11
CA SER A 468 5.01 7.91 -6.80
C SER A 468 4.28 6.64 -6.41
N PHE A 469 5.01 5.65 -5.91
CA PHE A 469 4.50 4.35 -5.50
C PHE A 469 4.98 4.05 -4.08
N ARG A 470 4.09 3.65 -3.18
CA ARG A 470 4.49 3.12 -1.87
C ARG A 470 5.14 1.76 -2.08
N ILE A 471 6.41 1.61 -1.74
CA ILE A 471 7.14 0.35 -1.89
C ILE A 471 7.14 -0.46 -0.58
N PRO A 472 7.32 -1.79 -0.60
CA PRO A 472 7.24 -2.65 0.58
C PRO A 472 8.44 -2.50 1.56
N ILE A 473 9.04 -1.32 1.63
CA ILE A 473 10.15 -0.99 2.52
C ILE A 473 9.63 -0.18 3.70
N ASN A 474 10.14 -0.48 4.89
CA ASN A 474 9.95 0.36 6.08
C ASN A 474 11.26 0.51 6.82
N GLU A 475 11.36 1.55 7.63
CA GLU A 475 12.50 1.77 8.51
C GLU A 475 12.08 2.29 9.88
N THR A 476 12.93 2.02 10.86
CA THR A 476 12.85 2.57 12.22
C THR A 476 14.24 2.96 12.67
N ILE A 477 14.39 4.16 13.20
CA ILE A 477 15.64 4.71 13.71
C ILE A 477 15.41 5.12 15.16
N ASP A 478 15.97 4.37 16.08
CA ASP A 478 15.92 4.66 17.52
C ASP A 478 17.23 5.34 17.92
N VAL A 479 17.16 6.45 18.65
CA VAL A 479 18.29 7.27 19.09
C VAL A 479 18.20 7.48 20.59
N TRP A 480 19.27 7.19 21.32
CA TRP A 480 19.32 7.32 22.78
C TRP A 480 20.71 7.70 23.27
N MET A 481 20.79 8.12 24.53
CA MET A 481 22.04 8.37 25.23
C MET A 481 22.56 7.10 25.90
N GLU A 482 23.83 6.77 25.71
CA GLU A 482 24.49 5.69 26.43
C GLU A 482 25.92 6.10 26.80
N HIS A 483 26.24 6.08 28.11
CA HIS A 483 27.54 6.49 28.65
C HIS A 483 28.04 7.88 28.15
N GLY A 484 27.13 8.84 28.00
CA GLY A 484 27.45 10.19 27.52
C GLY A 484 27.69 10.33 26.02
N ILE A 485 27.50 9.25 25.25
CA ILE A 485 27.60 9.21 23.79
C ILE A 485 26.19 9.00 23.21
N ILE A 486 25.90 9.60 22.06
CA ILE A 486 24.66 9.32 21.35
C ILE A 486 24.83 8.00 20.59
N LYS A 487 23.90 7.07 20.78
CA LYS A 487 23.79 5.87 19.97
C LYS A 487 22.53 5.91 19.14
N ALA A 488 22.59 5.32 17.95
CA ALA A 488 21.41 5.07 17.14
C ALA A 488 21.37 3.65 16.59
N TYR A 489 20.18 3.08 16.51
CA TYR A 489 19.90 1.81 15.88
C TYR A 489 18.89 2.03 14.77
N HIS A 490 19.29 1.74 13.53
CA HIS A 490 18.43 1.84 12.36
C HIS A 490 18.16 0.44 11.83
N ALA A 491 16.90 0.01 11.87
CA ALA A 491 16.43 -1.22 11.26
C ALA A 491 15.63 -0.94 9.98
N SER A 492 16.05 -1.54 8.86
CA SER A 492 15.33 -1.53 7.59
C SER A 492 14.61 -2.86 7.35
N TYR A 493 13.39 -2.78 6.83
CA TYR A 493 12.48 -3.90 6.61
C TYR A 493 12.07 -3.96 5.14
N LEU A 494 11.97 -5.18 4.59
CA LEU A 494 11.40 -5.46 3.28
C LEU A 494 10.28 -6.49 3.44
N PHE A 495 9.06 -6.18 3.00
CA PHE A 495 7.85 -6.99 3.26
C PHE A 495 7.65 -7.31 4.77
N GLY A 496 8.08 -6.41 5.66
CA GLY A 496 8.02 -6.61 7.11
C GLY A 496 9.12 -7.50 7.69
N ILE A 497 10.01 -8.07 6.86
CA ILE A 497 11.17 -8.85 7.30
C ILE A 497 12.36 -7.91 7.48
N ARG A 498 13.08 -8.00 8.61
CA ARG A 498 14.31 -7.23 8.84
C ARG A 498 15.40 -7.67 7.87
N VAL A 499 15.91 -6.73 7.06
CA VAL A 499 16.92 -7.01 6.03
C VAL A 499 18.29 -6.43 6.37
N LEU A 500 18.32 -5.27 7.03
CA LEU A 500 19.54 -4.53 7.35
C LEU A 500 19.36 -3.83 8.68
N ASP A 501 20.35 -4.00 9.56
CA ASP A 501 20.50 -3.20 10.78
C ASP A 501 21.75 -2.34 10.66
N LEU A 502 21.70 -1.09 11.11
CA LEU A 502 22.83 -0.18 11.18
C LEU A 502 22.94 0.33 12.63
N ASN A 503 24.07 0.08 13.28
CA ASN A 503 24.37 0.63 14.60
C ASN A 503 25.27 1.84 14.42
N TYR A 504 24.93 2.94 15.07
CA TYR A 504 25.68 4.18 15.02
C TYR A 504 26.23 4.56 16.38
N GLU A 505 27.46 5.04 16.38
CA GLU A 505 28.02 5.85 17.47
C GLU A 505 28.21 7.27 16.96
N ILE A 506 27.66 8.24 17.69
CA ILE A 506 27.61 9.64 17.26
C ILE A 506 28.31 10.50 18.32
N ARG A 507 29.40 11.15 17.92
CA ARG A 507 30.31 11.89 18.82
C ARG A 507 30.38 13.34 18.40
N SER A 508 30.31 14.26 19.37
CA SER A 508 30.51 15.69 19.09
C SER A 508 31.99 15.95 18.75
N LYS A 509 32.25 16.67 17.66
CA LYS A 509 33.61 17.06 17.25
C LYS A 509 34.28 17.94 18.31
N ALA A 510 33.53 18.87 18.88
CA ALA A 510 34.01 19.77 19.94
C ALA A 510 34.47 19.02 21.20
N ALA A 511 33.84 17.89 21.54
CA ALA A 511 34.23 17.09 22.71
C ALA A 511 35.45 16.18 22.45
N ALA A 512 35.78 15.90 21.18
CA ALA A 512 36.94 15.12 20.79
C ALA A 512 38.24 15.95 20.83
N GLU A 513 38.18 17.22 20.43
CA GLU A 513 39.31 18.15 20.47
C GLU A 513 39.80 18.43 21.89
N THR A 514 38.91 18.47 22.89
CA THR A 514 39.28 18.68 24.30
C THR A 514 40.02 17.49 24.94
N LYS A 515 40.02 16.30 24.31
CA LYS A 515 40.77 15.12 24.79
C LYS A 515 42.14 14.94 24.14
N THR A 516 42.46 15.74 23.13
CA THR A 516 43.73 15.68 22.38
C THR A 516 44.73 16.77 22.76
N ILE A 517 44.38 17.58 23.76
CA ILE A 517 45.25 18.55 24.45
C ILE A 517 45.51 17.99 25.85
#